data_AF-A0A1G3D095-F1
#
_entry.id   AF-A0A1G3D095-F1
#
_cell.length_a   1.000
_cell.length_b   1.000
_cell.length_c   1.000
_cell.angle_alpha   90.00
_cell.angle_beta   90.00
_cell.angle_gamma   90.00
#
_symmetry.space_group_name_H-M   'P 1'
#
loop_
_entity.id
_entity.type
_entity.pdbx_description
1 polymer ?
#
loop_
_entity_poly.entity_id
_entity_poly.type
_entity_poly.pdbx_seq_one_letter_code
_entity_poly.pdbx_strand_id
1 'polypeptide(L)' 'MPNMMLMGLFQGIPLNKKSVWHSGTLPEKITIYQKNIEALCRSEEEIKRRIKNVVRHEVAHFAGFTEEEIKGMGY' A
#
# COMPACT_ATOMS: atom_id res chain seq x y z
N MET A 1 10.53 -6.69 2.03
CA MET A 1 9.85 -7.74 2.80
C MET A 1 10.09 -9.10 2.14
N PRO A 2 10.73 -10.11 2.78
CA PRO A 2 10.96 -11.41 2.16
C PRO A 2 9.75 -12.33 2.38
N ASN A 3 8.72 -12.09 1.58
CA ASN A 3 7.79 -13.10 1.08
C ASN A 3 7.17 -12.44 -0.16
N MET A 4 7.55 -12.88 -1.36
CA MET A 4 7.26 -12.22 -2.65
C MET A 4 5.77 -12.29 -3.06
N MET A 5 4.83 -12.23 -2.13
CA MET A 5 3.40 -12.09 -2.43
C MET A 5 3.00 -10.63 -2.31
N LEU A 6 2.70 -10.02 -3.47
CA LEU A 6 2.15 -8.68 -3.55
C LEU A 6 0.76 -8.66 -2.92
N MET A 7 0.62 -8.01 -1.76
CA MET A 7 -0.66 -7.91 -1.04
C MET A 7 -1.39 -6.59 -1.34
N GLY A 8 -0.63 -5.54 -1.62
CA GLY A 8 -1.10 -4.22 -1.98
C GLY A 8 -0.22 -3.63 -3.08
N LEU A 9 -0.78 -2.69 -3.85
CA LEU A 9 -0.03 -1.90 -4.83
C LEU A 9 -0.66 -0.52 -4.98
N PHE A 10 0.10 0.51 -4.60
CA PHE A 10 -0.14 1.88 -4.99
C PHE A 10 0.28 2.11 -6.45
N GLN A 11 -0.62 2.69 -7.25
CA GLN A 11 -0.40 3.05 -8.63
C GLN A 11 -0.75 4.52 -8.84
N GLY A 12 0.28 5.32 -9.09
CA GLY A 12 0.18 6.69 -9.54
C GLY A 12 1.31 7.56 -8.99
N ILE A 13 1.06 8.86 -8.83
CA ILE A 13 2.09 9.85 -8.49
C ILE A 13 2.01 10.16 -6.99
N PRO A 14 3.07 9.87 -6.22
CA PRO A 14 3.13 10.26 -4.81
C PRO A 14 2.88 11.75 -4.62
N LEU A 15 2.23 12.12 -3.52
CA LEU A 15 1.79 13.47 -3.24
C LEU A 15 2.95 14.47 -3.25
N ASN A 16 4.11 14.09 -2.70
CA ASN A 16 5.33 14.91 -2.69
C ASN A 16 5.95 15.14 -4.08
N LYS A 17 5.52 14.39 -5.10
CA LYS A 17 5.96 14.52 -6.49
C LYS A 17 4.86 15.05 -7.42
N LYS A 18 3.66 15.30 -6.88
CA LYS A 18 2.52 15.78 -7.64
C LYS A 18 2.69 17.26 -7.95
N SER A 19 2.57 17.62 -9.23
CA SER A 19 2.63 19.01 -9.69
C SER A 19 1.26 19.45 -10.21
N VAL A 20 0.95 20.74 -10.04
CA VAL A 20 -0.31 21.35 -10.53
C VAL A 20 -0.49 21.23 -12.04
N TRP A 21 0.58 20.96 -12.78
CA TRP A 21 0.58 20.74 -14.23
C TRP A 21 0.22 19.30 -14.62
N HIS A 22 0.08 18.38 -13.66
CA HIS A 22 -0.42 17.02 -13.90
C HIS A 22 -1.96 17.03 -14.02
N SER A 23 -2.47 17.64 -15.09
CA SER A 23 -3.87 17.53 -15.49
C SER A 23 -4.07 16.31 -16.40
N GLY A 24 -5.17 15.57 -16.23
CA GLY A 24 -5.53 14.45 -17.12
C GLY A 24 -4.89 13.10 -16.77
N THR A 25 -4.25 12.96 -15.61
CA THR A 25 -3.75 11.66 -15.13
C THR A 25 -4.88 10.82 -14.55
N LEU A 26 -4.76 9.49 -14.67
CA LEU A 26 -5.65 8.55 -13.99
C LEU A 26 -5.67 8.80 -12.47
N PRO A 27 -6.80 8.52 -11.79
CA PRO A 27 -6.86 8.63 -10.34
C PRO A 27 -5.85 7.67 -9.70
N GLU A 28 -5.27 8.13 -8.59
CA GLU A 28 -4.41 7.31 -7.73
C GLU A 28 -5.19 6.08 -7.26
N LYS A 29 -4.59 4.89 -7.37
CA LYS A 29 -5.26 3.63 -7.03
C LYS A 29 -4.42 2.82 -6.06
N ILE A 30 -5.07 2.27 -5.04
CA ILE A 30 -4.52 1.20 -4.21
C ILE A 30 -5.26 -0.10 -4.58
N THR A 31 -4.53 -1.08 -5.13
CA THR A 31 -5.06 -2.40 -5.43
C THR A 31 -4.75 -3.34 -4.27
N ILE A 32 -5.76 -4.07 -3.77
CA ILE A 32 -5.59 -5.07 -2.70
C ILE A 32 -5.81 -6.47 -3.29
N TYR A 33 -4.87 -7.38 -3.04
CA TYR A 33 -4.90 -8.74 -3.56
C TYR A 33 -5.49 -9.70 -2.51
N GLN A 34 -6.82 -9.84 -2.51
CA GLN A 34 -7.57 -10.62 -1.51
C GLN A 34 -7.01 -12.03 -1.29
N LYS A 35 -6.86 -12.84 -2.35
CA LYS A 35 -6.39 -14.22 -2.22
C LYS A 35 -4.99 -14.33 -1.61
N ASN A 36 -4.11 -13.37 -1.89
CA ASN A 36 -2.75 -13.35 -1.33
C ASN A 36 -2.76 -13.03 0.17
N ILE A 37 -3.70 -12.18 0.60
CA ILE A 37 -3.89 -11.86 2.03
C ILE A 37 -4.50 -13.06 2.76
N GLU A 38 -5.55 -13.65 2.20
CA GLU A 38 -6.24 -14.81 2.78
C GLU A 38 -5.30 -16.02 2.92
N ALA A 39 -4.41 -16.24 1.96
CA ALA A 39 -3.41 -17.31 2.02
C ALA A 39 -2.45 -17.22 3.23
N LEU A 40 -2.33 -16.04 3.85
CA LEU A 40 -1.44 -15.77 4.98
C LEU A 40 -2.17 -15.57 6.30
N CYS A 41 -3.50 -15.72 6.34
CA CYS A 41 -4.33 -15.46 7.51
C CYS A 41 -5.20 -16.67 7.84
N ARG A 42 -5.46 -16.90 9.13
CA ARG A 42 -6.27 -18.03 9.63
C ARG A 42 -7.63 -17.62 10.20
N SER A 43 -7.93 -16.33 10.25
CA SER A 43 -9.22 -15.81 10.69
C SER A 43 -9.59 -14.50 10.00
N GLU A 44 -10.87 -14.13 10.07
CA GLU A 44 -11.38 -12.86 9.54
C GLU A 44 -10.74 -11.65 10.23
N GLU A 45 -10.50 -11.73 11.55
CA GLU A 45 -9.81 -10.70 12.33
C GLU A 45 -8.37 -10.52 11.83
N GLU A 46 -7.68 -11.62 11.51
CA GLU A 46 -6.33 -11.57 10.98
C GLU A 46 -6.31 -10.93 9.58
N ILE A 47 -7.29 -11.27 8.72
CA ILE A 47 -7.47 -10.66 7.40
C ILE A 47 -7.71 -9.15 7.55
N LYS A 48 -8.65 -8.72 8.41
CA LYS A 48 -8.94 -7.30 8.64
C LYS A 48 -7.69 -6.54 9.11
N ARG A 49 -6.94 -7.11 10.06
CA ARG A 49 -5.68 -6.54 10.54
C ARG A 49 -4.64 -6.44 9.41
N ARG A 50 -4.52 -7.48 8.59
CA ARG A 50 -3.57 -7.49 7.47
C ARG A 50 -3.93 -6.46 6.41
N ILE A 51 -5.19 -6.37 6.00
CA ILE A 51 -5.68 -5.35 5.07
C ILE A 51 -5.36 -3.96 5.62
N LYS A 52 -5.61 -3.69 6.90
CA LYS A 52 -5.31 -2.40 7.52
C LYS A 52 -3.82 -2.05 7.43
N ASN A 53 -2.93 -3.02 7.67
CA ASN A 53 -1.49 -2.79 7.56
C ASN A 53 -1.06 -2.52 6.12
N VAL A 54 -1.55 -3.30 5.15
CA VAL A 54 -1.26 -3.11 3.73
C VAL A 54 -1.75 -1.74 3.26
N VAL A 55 -2.98 -1.36 3.58
CA VAL A 55 -3.54 -0.06 3.20
C VAL A 55 -2.70 1.08 3.80
N ARG A 56 -2.30 0.99 5.07
CA ARG A 56 -1.46 2.02 5.70
C ARG A 56 -0.09 2.13 5.03
N HIS A 57 0.51 1.00 4.65
CA HIS A 57 1.77 0.96 3.91
C HIS A 57 1.64 1.64 2.53
N GLU A 58 0.62 1.29 1.74
CA GLU A 58 0.39 1.89 0.43
C GLU A 58 -0.01 3.38 0.50
N VAL A 59 -0.74 3.79 1.55
CA VAL A 59 -1.05 5.20 1.80
C VAL A 59 0.20 5.98 2.18
N ALA A 60 1.16 5.37 2.88
CA ALA A 60 2.43 6.03 3.19
C ALA A 60 3.27 6.24 1.91
N HIS A 61 3.31 5.25 1.02
CA HIS A 61 3.91 5.42 -0.33
C HIS A 61 3.22 6.53 -1.12
N PHE A 62 1.88 6.58 -1.10
CA PHE A 62 1.12 7.67 -1.70
C PHE A 62 1.49 9.03 -1.07
N ALA A 63 1.64 9.11 0.25
CA ALA A 63 2.04 10.34 0.93
C ALA A 63 3.49 10.76 0.62
N GLY A 64 4.28 9.87 0.03
CA GLY A 64 5.64 10.14 -0.42
C GLY A 64 6.74 9.64 0.51
N PHE A 65 6.39 8.82 1.51
CA PHE A 65 7.38 8.15 2.36
C PHE A 65 8.11 7.06 1.59
N THR A 66 9.39 6.91 1.89
CA THR A 66 10.25 5.85 1.38
C THR A 66 10.01 4.54 2.15
N GLU A 67 10.41 3.42 1.55
CA GLU A 67 10.38 2.11 2.19
C GLU A 67 11.14 2.08 3.53
N GLU A 68 12.22 2.87 3.66
CA GLU A 68 13.02 2.96 4.88
C GLU A 68 12.28 3.68 6.00
N GLU A 69 11.64 4.81 5.69
CA GLU A 69 10.81 5.56 6.65
C GLU A 69 9.62 4.74 7.13
N ILE A 70 8.96 4.02 6.22
CA ILE A 70 7.80 3.18 6.55
C ILE A 70 8.20 2.02 7.47
N LYS A 71 9.34 1.36 7.20
CA LYS A 71 9.90 0.32 8.10
C LYS A 71 10.24 0.88 9.47
N GLY A 72 10.80 2.09 9.53
CA GLY A 72 11.11 2.78 10.78
C GLY A 72 9.88 3.05 11.65
N MET A 73 8.69 3.18 11.04
CA MET A 73 7.41 3.34 11.74
C MET A 73 6.77 2.01 12.19
N GLY A 74 7.39 0.86 11.89
CA GLY A 74 6.91 -0.46 12.30
C GLY A 74 5.87 -1.09 11.38
N TYR A 75 5.88 -0.75 10.08
CA TYR A 75 5.06 -1.39 9.05
C TYR A 75 5.85 -2.38 8.20
#